data_AF-A0A8T9CJA5-F1
#
_entry.id   AF-A0A8T9CJA5-F1
#
_cell.length_a   1.000
_cell.length_b   1.000
_cell.length_c   1.000
_cell.angle_alpha   90.00
_cell.angle_beta   90.00
_cell.angle_gamma   90.00
#
_symmetry.space_group_name_H-M   'P 1'
#
loop_
_entity.id
_entity.type
_entity.pdbx_description
1 polymer ?
#
loop_
_entity_poly.entity_id
_entity_poly.type
_entity_poly.pdbx_seq_one_letter_code
_entity_poly.pdbx_strand_id
1 'polypeptide(L)'
;MAESVPLLDVRKTTPRSPFTFAKDAPRGRRPQAIAHRGYKDTNPENTMKAFEGAVEIGAHIIETDLHLTKDGVVVLSHVSFLKFLENGFKT
;
A
#
# COMPACT_ATOMS: atom_id res chain seq x y z
N MET A 1 -17.43 -8.63 25.94
CA MET A 1 -17.28 -8.55 24.47
C MET A 1 -17.11 -7.08 24.16
N ALA A 2 -15.87 -6.64 23.92
CA ALA A 2 -15.62 -5.23 23.64
C ALA A 2 -15.94 -4.98 22.17
N GLU A 3 -16.96 -4.15 21.92
CA GLU A 3 -17.28 -3.71 20.56
C GLU A 3 -16.09 -2.88 20.03
N SER A 4 -15.56 -3.28 18.88
CA SER A 4 -14.52 -2.53 18.19
C SER A 4 -15.13 -1.24 17.64
N VAL A 5 -14.91 -0.14 18.36
CA VAL A 5 -15.18 1.20 17.83
C VAL A 5 -14.40 1.33 16.52
N PRO A 6 -15.05 1.61 15.38
CA PRO A 6 -14.35 1.79 14.11
C PRO A 6 -13.34 2.92 14.28
N LEU A 7 -12.07 2.67 13.91
CA LEU A 7 -11.00 3.67 13.97
C LEU A 7 -11.31 4.92 13.11
N LEU A 8 -12.30 4.84 12.21
CA LEU A 8 -12.72 5.91 11.33
C LEU A 8 -14.18 6.28 11.62
N ASP A 9 -14.40 7.54 12.00
CA ASP A 9 -15.72 8.12 12.19
C ASP A 9 -16.56 8.06 10.89
N VAL A 10 -17.87 7.83 11.05
CA VAL A 10 -18.87 7.55 9.99
C VAL A 10 -19.07 8.75 9.07
N ARG A 11 -18.59 9.94 9.44
CA ARG A 11 -18.57 11.13 8.60
C ARG A 11 -17.16 11.50 8.20
N LYS A 12 -16.69 10.97 7.08
CA LYS A 12 -15.55 11.54 6.36
C LYS A 12 -16.05 12.25 5.11
N THR A 13 -15.98 13.58 5.12
CA THR A 13 -15.66 14.29 3.88
C THR A 13 -14.32 13.74 3.44
N THR A 14 -14.31 12.81 2.47
CA THR A 14 -13.06 12.30 1.93
C THR A 14 -12.37 13.49 1.27
N PRO A 15 -11.19 13.94 1.75
CA PRO A 15 -10.47 15.01 1.07
C PRO A 15 -10.26 14.57 -0.37
N ARG A 16 -10.32 15.51 -1.32
CA ARG A 16 -10.06 15.20 -2.72
C ARG A 16 -8.68 14.55 -2.78
N SER A 17 -8.67 13.25 -3.05
CA SER A 17 -7.46 12.46 -3.10
C SER A 17 -6.56 13.00 -4.21
N PRO A 18 -5.42 13.66 -3.88
CA PRO A 18 -4.53 14.23 -4.89
C PRO A 18 -3.91 13.15 -5.80
N PHE A 19 -4.08 11.89 -5.40
CA PHE A 19 -3.61 10.68 -6.05
C PHE A 19 -4.62 10.04 -7.04
N THR A 20 -5.84 10.57 -7.18
CA THR A 20 -6.83 10.01 -8.16
C THR A 20 -6.78 10.71 -9.51
N PHE A 21 -5.99 11.77 -9.63
CA PHE A 21 -5.97 12.65 -10.79
C PHE A 21 -4.56 12.85 -11.29
N ALA A 22 -4.36 12.66 -12.59
CA ALA A 22 -3.13 13.03 -13.28
C ALA A 22 -2.73 14.47 -12.92
N LYS A 23 -1.45 14.67 -12.57
CA LYS A 23 -0.92 15.98 -12.15
C LYS A 23 -0.96 16.94 -13.33
N ASP A 24 -1.41 18.17 -13.09
CA ASP A 24 -1.37 19.21 -14.10
C ASP A 24 0.08 19.57 -14.42
N ALA A 25 0.40 19.73 -15.70
CA ALA A 25 1.71 20.17 -16.16
C ALA A 25 1.57 21.11 -17.37
N PRO A 26 2.60 21.93 -17.67
CA PRO A 26 2.53 22.94 -18.73
C PRO A 26 2.19 22.41 -20.13
N ARG A 27 2.39 21.11 -20.39
CA ARG A 27 2.07 20.44 -21.66
C ARG A 27 0.89 19.47 -21.56
N GLY A 28 0.02 19.62 -20.56
CA GLY A 28 -1.11 18.72 -20.30
C GLY A 28 -0.91 17.81 -19.09
N ARG A 29 -1.91 16.97 -18.79
CA ARG A 29 -1.92 16.09 -17.61
C ARG A 29 -0.85 15.01 -17.74
N ARG A 30 -0.04 14.81 -16.70
CA ARG A 30 1.01 13.77 -16.66
C ARG A 30 0.53 12.52 -15.92
N PRO A 31 0.92 11.32 -16.39
CA PRO A 31 0.63 10.09 -15.68
C PRO A 31 1.26 10.12 -14.27
N GLN A 32 0.60 9.44 -13.32
CA GLN A 32 1.14 9.25 -11.99
C GLN A 32 1.92 7.94 -11.94
N ALA A 33 3.21 8.01 -11.61
CA ALA A 33 4.00 6.87 -11.17
C ALA A 33 3.49 6.33 -9.81
N ILE A 34 3.02 5.08 -9.82
CA ILE A 34 2.53 4.34 -8.65
C ILE A 34 3.53 3.21 -8.36
N ALA A 35 4.06 3.17 -7.13
CA ALA A 35 4.94 2.10 -6.67
C ALA A 35 4.09 0.89 -6.23
N HIS A 36 3.89 -0.06 -7.15
CA HIS A 36 3.14 -1.30 -6.91
C HIS A 36 3.83 -2.14 -5.83
N ARG A 37 3.19 -2.20 -4.65
CA ARG A 37 3.67 -2.85 -3.42
C ARG A 37 4.96 -2.27 -2.87
N GLY A 38 5.16 -0.96 -3.08
CA GLY A 38 6.42 -0.25 -2.80
C GLY A 38 7.46 -0.41 -3.91
N TYR A 39 8.72 -0.04 -3.64
CA TYR A 39 9.84 -0.18 -4.56
C TYR A 39 10.37 -1.62 -4.57
N LYS A 40 9.53 -2.53 -5.06
CA LYS A 40 9.76 -3.98 -4.96
C LYS A 40 10.82 -4.54 -5.91
N ASP A 41 11.32 -3.72 -6.82
CA ASP A 41 12.42 -4.08 -7.72
C ASP A 41 13.72 -4.36 -6.95
N THR A 42 13.93 -3.65 -5.83
CA THR A 42 15.14 -3.74 -5.01
C THR A 42 14.88 -4.17 -3.57
N ASN A 43 13.60 -4.24 -3.17
CA ASN A 43 13.19 -4.55 -1.79
C ASN A 43 12.07 -5.60 -1.77
N PRO A 44 11.93 -6.36 -0.68
CA PRO A 44 10.76 -7.21 -0.47
C PRO A 44 9.44 -6.43 -0.56
N GLU A 45 8.51 -6.87 -1.40
CA GLU A 45 7.22 -6.20 -1.58
C GLU A 45 6.39 -6.10 -0.29
N ASN A 46 5.55 -5.07 -0.18
CA ASN A 46 4.68 -4.85 0.99
C ASN A 46 5.43 -4.76 2.34
N THR A 47 6.70 -4.31 2.31
CA THR A 47 7.50 -4.05 3.52
C THR A 47 7.81 -2.57 3.69
N MET A 48 8.17 -2.18 4.92
CA MET A 48 8.62 -0.80 5.21
C MET A 48 9.80 -0.38 4.33
N LYS A 49 10.75 -1.28 4.05
CA LYS A 49 11.88 -0.98 3.16
C LYS A 49 11.45 -0.65 1.73
N ALA A 50 10.49 -1.40 1.19
CA ALA A 50 9.93 -1.08 -0.13
C ALA A 50 9.19 0.26 -0.12
N PHE A 51 8.51 0.61 0.97
CA PHE A 51 7.82 1.90 1.08
C PHE A 51 8.80 3.07 1.21
N GLU A 52 9.83 2.94 2.04
CA GLU A 52 10.93 3.90 2.17
C GLU A 52 11.60 4.12 0.81
N GLY A 53 11.98 3.04 0.12
CA GLY A 53 12.55 3.10 -1.22
C GLY A 53 11.62 3.78 -2.23
N ALA A 54 10.31 3.56 -2.16
CA ALA A 54 9.34 4.22 -3.03
C ALA A 54 9.28 5.74 -2.80
N VAL A 55 9.43 6.19 -1.55
CA VAL A 55 9.53 7.61 -1.21
C VAL A 55 10.84 8.19 -1.74
N GLU A 56 11.96 7.48 -1.56
CA GLU A 56 13.29 7.92 -1.99
C GLU A 56 13.39 8.11 -3.52
N ILE A 57 12.79 7.22 -4.31
CA ILE A 57 12.78 7.34 -5.79
C ILE A 57 11.76 8.36 -6.30
N GLY A 58 10.97 8.97 -5.42
CA GLY A 58 9.98 9.98 -5.78
C GLY A 58 8.70 9.44 -6.40
N ALA A 59 8.26 8.23 -6.02
CA ALA A 59 6.95 7.73 -6.42
C ALA A 59 5.84 8.68 -5.95
N HIS A 60 4.80 8.88 -6.77
CA HIS A 60 3.70 9.75 -6.38
C HIS A 60 2.76 9.09 -5.37
N ILE A 61 2.65 7.77 -5.47
CA ILE A 61 1.70 6.92 -4.75
C ILE A 61 2.41 5.62 -4.41
N ILE A 62 2.18 5.12 -3.21
CA ILE A 62 2.52 3.75 -2.80
C ILE A 62 1.24 2.95 -2.86
N GLU A 63 1.25 1.87 -3.64
CA GLU A 63 0.17 0.89 -3.65
C GLU A 63 0.56 -0.30 -2.76
N THR A 64 -0.45 -0.94 -2.15
CA THR A 64 -0.25 -2.06 -1.23
C THR A 64 -1.50 -2.93 -1.19
N ASP A 65 -1.33 -4.20 -0.79
CA ASP A 65 -2.40 -5.19 -0.68
C ASP A 65 -2.73 -5.45 0.79
N LEU A 66 -4.02 -5.41 1.15
CA LEU A 66 -4.49 -5.68 2.51
C LEU A 66 -5.16 -7.04 2.59
N HIS A 67 -4.81 -7.83 3.62
CA HIS A 67 -5.54 -9.02 4.03
C HIS A 67 -5.87 -8.98 5.52
N LEU A 68 -6.80 -9.83 5.94
CA LEU A 68 -7.14 -10.05 7.35
C LEU A 68 -6.62 -11.40 7.80
N THR A 69 -6.00 -11.44 8.96
CA THR A 69 -5.72 -12.70 9.67
C THR A 69 -7.01 -13.29 10.23
N LYS A 70 -6.94 -14.55 10.69
CA LYS A 70 -8.09 -15.25 11.30
C LYS A 70 -8.64 -14.53 12.53
N ASP A 71 -7.77 -13.86 13.28
CA ASP A 71 -8.09 -13.05 14.46
C ASP A 71 -8.43 -11.58 14.14
N GLY A 72 -8.60 -11.24 12.85
CA GLY A 72 -9.09 -9.94 12.42
C GLY A 72 -8.05 -8.82 12.36
N VAL A 73 -6.76 -9.16 12.41
CA VAL A 73 -5.66 -8.20 12.27
C VAL A 73 -5.41 -7.91 10.79
N VAL A 74 -5.34 -6.64 10.42
CA VAL A 74 -4.96 -6.22 9.07
C VAL A 74 -3.46 -6.44 8.86
N VAL A 75 -3.11 -7.12 7.77
CA VAL A 75 -1.73 -7.39 7.35
C VAL A 75 -1.52 -6.98 5.89
N LEU A 76 -0.27 -6.72 5.52
CA LEU A 76 0.10 -6.43 4.15
C LEU A 76 0.58 -7.70 3.46
N SER A 77 -0.14 -8.15 2.44
CA SER A 77 0.22 -9.35 1.68
C SER A 77 -0.58 -9.41 0.39
N HIS A 78 0.08 -9.69 -0.73
CA HIS A 78 -0.61 -9.94 -1.99
C HIS A 78 -1.23 -11.34 -2.04
N VAL A 79 -0.61 -12.33 -1.40
CA VAL A 79 -1.09 -13.71 -1.41
C VAL A 79 -2.08 -13.96 -0.29
N SER A 80 -3.16 -14.67 -0.60
CA SER A 80 -4.23 -15.02 0.33
C SER A 80 -3.87 -16.20 1.25
N PHE A 81 -2.81 -16.94 0.94
CA PHE A 81 -2.25 -17.98 1.81
C PHE A 81 -0.74 -17.81 1.93
N LEU A 82 -0.21 -18.06 3.14
CA LEU A 82 1.23 -18.10 3.35
C LEU A 82 1.75 -19.47 2.92
N LYS A 83 2.66 -19.49 1.95
CA LYS A 83 3.38 -20.71 1.60
C LYS A 83 4.52 -20.89 2.60
N PHE A 84 4.46 -21.95 3.40
CA PHE A 84 5.64 -22.37 4.16
C PHE A 84 6.71 -22.81 3.16
N LEU A 85 7.84 -22.09 3.14
CA LEU A 85 9.06 -22.53 2.49
C LEU A 85 10.03 -22.91 3.61
N GLU A 86 10.61 -24.10 3.50
CA GLU A 86 11.59 -24.67 4.44
C GLU A 86 12.81 -23.75 4.67
N ASN A 87 13.02 -22.75 3.81
CA ASN A 87 14.15 -21.82 3.80
C ASN A 87 13.75 -20.34 3.98
N GLY A 88 12.61 -20.05 4.59
CA GLY A 88 12.17 -18.68 4.87
C GLY A 88 11.55 -17.97 3.67
N PHE A 89 10.82 -16.89 3.97
CA PHE A 89 10.00 -16.12 3.05
C PHE A 89 10.86 -15.52 1.93
N LYS A 90 10.67 -15.99 0.68
CA LYS A 90 11.18 -15.30 -0.51
C LYS A 90 10.03 -14.47 -1.08
N THR A 91 10.15 -13.16 -0.92
CA THR A 91 9.40 -12.13 -1.66
C THR A 91 9.92 -12.00 -3.07
#